data_AF-A0A8A2UB32-F1
#
_entry.id   AF-A0A8A2UB32-F1
#
_cell.length_a   1.000
_cell.length_b   1.000
_cell.length_c   1.000
_cell.angle_alpha   90.00
_cell.angle_beta   90.00
_cell.angle_gamma   90.00
#
_symmetry.space_group_name_H-M   'P 1'
#
loop_
_entity.id
_entity.type
_entity.pdbx_description
1 polymer ?
#
loop_
_entity_poly.entity_id
_entity_poly.type
_entity_poly.pdbx_seq_one_letter_code
_entity_poly.pdbx_strand_id
1 'polypeptide(L)'
;MERYDLVYQLYDEYDTKTLQEFQEFVDVFPAVDSRVALEHWQGATEELEDRKDEIRSSFAAGETFAEIAARATRDQAFTALDLEAKYGRAVNVLVLDVDETLRSAGGTDNEIPRDTLHVLTEFHEAGVPIVICTGQTLENVKGFAIQGLGSEIVHSGELSIVYEAGTGVFTPGHGAATKQLLYDDLEEEIRTVFDDVRSRVLPEAPEDLRRGCHLQGNEFNVTMKPNYETGTTDARDIIDEALVYLIDLLADAVGTTLEGDDSDSSTESEADNGTTTLAGETVVDWTRAFYAAQDPEIRAVLEGEGAYPDLAVDDAPEILTAVLDRIDVAYYEADAAEIGSLELNKVVGVEHALDVLGVDDPFALVMGDSKSDLRVMEWVADNDAGIAAAPEHASQDTLEHVLETDELVFDRGKSVDVLRTVYALNRLARLG
;
A
#
# COMPACT_ATOMS: atom_id res chain seq x y z
N MET A 1 -16.23 4.86 -38.83
CA MET A 1 -15.17 5.75 -38.35
C MET A 1 -14.59 5.04 -37.15
N GLU A 2 -13.29 4.76 -37.17
CA GLU A 2 -12.67 4.03 -36.06
C GLU A 2 -12.64 4.94 -34.81
N ARG A 3 -12.63 4.36 -33.60
CA ARG A 3 -12.67 5.16 -32.35
C ARG A 3 -11.52 6.18 -32.27
N TYR A 4 -10.35 5.82 -32.79
CA TYR A 4 -9.20 6.71 -32.92
C TYR A 4 -9.48 7.95 -33.77
N ASP A 5 -10.20 7.81 -34.89
CA ASP A 5 -10.56 8.94 -35.75
C ASP A 5 -11.47 9.93 -35.01
N LEU A 6 -12.41 9.42 -34.19
CA LEU A 6 -13.33 10.25 -33.40
C LEU A 6 -12.61 11.02 -32.30
N VAL A 7 -11.70 10.37 -31.56
CA VAL A 7 -10.88 11.05 -30.55
C VAL A 7 -9.92 12.04 -31.20
N TYR A 8 -9.33 11.70 -32.35
CA TYR A 8 -8.53 12.66 -33.11
C TYR A 8 -9.35 13.90 -33.49
N GLN A 9 -10.55 13.70 -34.05
CA GLN A 9 -11.46 14.79 -34.41
C GLN A 9 -11.82 15.66 -33.20
N LEU A 10 -12.12 15.04 -32.05
CA LEU A 10 -12.46 15.73 -30.80
C LEU A 10 -11.37 16.72 -30.35
N TYR A 11 -10.11 16.28 -30.32
CA TYR A 11 -9.01 17.13 -29.85
C TYR A 11 -8.45 18.07 -30.94
N ASP A 12 -8.78 17.86 -32.21
CA ASP A 12 -8.37 18.74 -33.33
C ASP A 12 -9.37 19.86 -33.59
N GLU A 13 -10.68 19.57 -33.49
CA GLU A 13 -11.75 20.52 -33.84
C GLU A 13 -12.21 21.39 -32.66
N TYR A 14 -12.05 20.92 -31.41
CA TYR A 14 -12.54 21.61 -30.22
C TYR A 14 -11.41 22.15 -29.35
N ASP A 15 -11.66 23.30 -28.70
CA ASP A 15 -10.76 23.86 -27.69
C ASP A 15 -10.93 23.14 -26.34
N THR A 16 -10.46 21.88 -26.30
CA THR A 16 -10.57 21.02 -25.11
C THR A 16 -9.72 21.53 -23.95
N LYS A 17 -8.66 22.30 -24.24
CA LYS A 17 -7.81 22.88 -23.19
C LYS A 17 -8.59 23.87 -22.35
N THR A 18 -9.27 24.84 -22.97
CA THR A 18 -10.11 25.80 -22.25
C THR A 18 -11.28 25.09 -21.56
N LEU A 19 -11.86 24.07 -22.19
CA LEU A 19 -12.90 23.24 -21.57
C LEU A 19 -12.42 22.60 -20.25
N GLN A 20 -11.21 22.04 -20.24
CA GLN A 20 -10.59 21.44 -19.05
C GLN A 20 -10.30 22.49 -17.97
N GLU A 21 -9.82 23.67 -18.34
CA GLU A 21 -9.60 24.77 -17.39
C GLU A 21 -10.90 25.17 -16.68
N PHE A 22 -12.03 25.18 -17.39
CA PHE A 22 -13.35 25.41 -16.78
C PHE A 22 -13.80 24.24 -15.90
N GLN A 23 -13.64 22.99 -16.37
CA GLN A 23 -14.01 21.79 -15.62
C GLN A 23 -13.25 21.76 -14.28
N GLU A 24 -11.93 21.91 -14.30
CA GLU A 24 -11.08 21.92 -13.10
C GLU A 24 -11.51 23.04 -12.14
N PHE A 25 -11.75 24.24 -12.65
CA PHE A 25 -12.21 25.35 -11.81
C PHE A 25 -13.55 25.07 -11.13
N VAL A 26 -14.51 24.47 -11.84
CA VAL A 26 -15.84 24.15 -11.31
C VAL A 26 -15.76 23.05 -10.25
N ASP A 27 -14.93 22.03 -10.50
CA ASP A 27 -14.80 20.81 -9.68
C ASP A 27 -14.14 21.08 -8.32
N VAL A 28 -13.11 21.92 -8.29
CA VAL A 28 -12.39 22.24 -7.04
C VAL A 28 -12.82 23.56 -6.39
N PHE A 29 -13.89 24.18 -6.88
CA PHE A 29 -14.37 25.44 -6.35
C PHE A 29 -14.77 25.30 -4.87
N PRO A 30 -14.11 26.03 -3.95
CA PRO A 30 -14.38 25.88 -2.53
C PRO A 30 -15.75 26.47 -2.16
N ALA A 31 -16.39 25.90 -1.13
CA ALA A 31 -17.58 26.51 -0.53
C ALA A 31 -17.24 27.89 0.06
N VAL A 32 -17.65 28.96 -0.63
CA VAL A 32 -17.38 30.35 -0.22
C VAL A 32 -18.67 31.17 -0.19
N ASP A 33 -18.85 31.96 0.88
CA ASP A 33 -19.99 32.88 1.03
C ASP A 33 -19.83 34.20 0.24
N SER A 34 -18.83 34.27 -0.64
CA SER A 34 -18.55 35.44 -1.46
C SER A 34 -19.46 35.46 -2.70
N ARG A 35 -20.38 36.42 -2.76
CA ARG A 35 -21.29 36.60 -3.91
C ARG A 35 -20.54 36.72 -5.25
N VAL A 36 -19.43 37.46 -5.26
CA VAL A 36 -18.62 37.64 -6.48
C VAL A 36 -17.97 36.33 -6.92
N ALA A 37 -17.52 35.53 -5.95
CA ALA A 37 -16.94 34.23 -6.25
C ALA A 37 -18.01 33.26 -6.78
N LEU A 38 -19.21 33.28 -6.20
CA LEU A 38 -20.36 32.49 -6.67
C LEU A 38 -20.83 32.91 -8.08
N GLU A 39 -20.87 34.22 -8.37
CA GLU A 39 -21.19 34.72 -9.72
C GLU A 39 -20.14 34.27 -10.75
N HIS A 40 -18.86 34.29 -10.40
CA HIS A 40 -17.79 33.79 -11.27
C HIS A 40 -17.89 32.28 -11.50
N TRP A 41 -18.17 31.50 -10.44
CA TRP A 41 -18.42 30.07 -10.54
C TRP A 41 -19.61 29.74 -11.43
N GLN A 42 -20.74 30.43 -11.25
CA GLN A 42 -21.92 30.26 -12.12
C GLN A 42 -21.60 30.55 -13.59
N GLY A 43 -20.88 31.63 -13.87
CA GLY A 43 -20.46 31.94 -15.24
C GLY A 43 -19.52 30.90 -15.84
N ALA A 44 -18.61 30.34 -15.05
CA ALA A 44 -17.75 29.24 -15.47
C ALA A 44 -18.54 27.96 -15.74
N THR A 45 -19.52 27.63 -14.91
CA THR A 45 -20.41 26.48 -15.11
C THR A 45 -21.27 26.61 -16.37
N GLU A 46 -21.80 27.80 -16.64
CA GLU A 46 -22.57 28.06 -17.87
C GLU A 46 -21.71 27.89 -19.13
N GLU A 47 -20.50 28.47 -19.15
CA GLU A 47 -19.56 28.34 -20.27
C GLU A 47 -19.06 26.90 -20.45
N LEU A 48 -18.85 26.16 -19.35
CA LEU A 48 -18.49 24.74 -19.37
C LEU A 48 -19.59 23.92 -20.06
N GLU A 49 -20.85 24.11 -19.65
CA GLU A 49 -21.97 23.37 -20.23
C GLU A 49 -22.21 23.73 -21.70
N ASP A 50 -22.12 25.00 -22.09
CA ASP A 50 -22.27 25.42 -23.48
C ASP A 50 -21.24 24.73 -24.40
N ARG A 51 -19.98 24.61 -23.93
CA ARG A 51 -18.92 23.92 -24.67
C ARG A 51 -19.12 22.40 -24.71
N LYS A 52 -19.57 21.80 -23.62
CA LYS A 52 -19.94 20.37 -23.60
C LYS A 52 -21.09 20.10 -24.56
N ASP A 53 -22.10 20.96 -24.62
CA ASP A 53 -23.25 20.83 -25.53
C ASP A 53 -22.86 20.89 -27.00
N GLU A 54 -21.86 21.72 -27.35
CA GLU A 54 -21.31 21.76 -28.71
C GLU A 54 -20.74 20.39 -29.12
N ILE A 55 -19.94 19.78 -28.24
CA ILE A 55 -19.39 18.43 -28.45
C ILE A 55 -20.52 17.38 -28.46
N ARG A 56 -21.44 17.42 -27.49
CA ARG A 56 -22.57 16.48 -27.38
C ARG A 56 -23.39 16.42 -28.67
N SER A 57 -23.60 17.57 -29.32
CA SER A 57 -24.38 17.67 -30.55
C SER A 57 -23.67 17.15 -31.81
N SER A 58 -22.34 16.99 -31.75
CA SER A 58 -21.50 16.73 -32.92
C SER A 58 -21.10 15.25 -33.07
N PHE A 59 -21.17 14.47 -31.99
CA PHE A 59 -20.82 13.05 -31.99
C PHE A 59 -22.02 12.16 -31.64
N ALA A 60 -22.07 10.94 -32.20
CA ALA A 60 -23.13 9.98 -31.90
C ALA A 60 -23.12 9.52 -30.43
N ALA A 61 -21.93 9.41 -29.83
CA ALA A 61 -21.72 9.18 -28.39
C ALA A 61 -21.30 10.49 -27.70
N GLY A 62 -21.99 11.58 -28.02
CA GLY A 62 -21.60 12.94 -27.64
C GLY A 62 -21.40 13.16 -26.15
N GLU A 63 -22.22 12.57 -25.29
CA GLU A 63 -22.05 12.67 -23.84
C GLU A 63 -20.69 12.12 -23.39
N THR A 64 -20.33 10.94 -23.88
CA THR A 64 -19.05 10.30 -23.56
C THR A 64 -17.87 11.15 -24.01
N PHE A 65 -17.91 11.70 -25.23
CA PHE A 65 -16.82 12.52 -25.74
C PHE A 65 -16.73 13.88 -25.05
N ALA A 66 -17.84 14.49 -24.67
CA ALA A 66 -17.84 15.74 -23.89
C ALA A 66 -17.20 15.51 -22.51
N GLU A 67 -17.53 14.41 -21.83
CA GLU A 67 -16.96 14.07 -20.53
C GLU A 67 -15.47 13.72 -20.61
N ILE A 68 -15.02 13.02 -21.66
CA ILE A 68 -13.60 12.74 -21.92
C ILE A 68 -12.86 14.05 -22.20
N ALA A 69 -13.35 14.88 -23.11
CA ALA A 69 -12.71 16.15 -23.47
C ALA A 69 -12.55 17.09 -22.27
N ALA A 70 -13.52 17.09 -21.35
CA ALA A 70 -13.50 17.94 -20.17
C ALA A 70 -12.51 17.50 -19.09
N ARG A 71 -12.11 16.22 -19.05
CA ARG A 71 -11.27 15.67 -17.97
C ARG A 71 -9.91 15.14 -18.40
N ALA A 72 -9.79 14.63 -19.61
CA ALA A 72 -8.58 13.99 -20.10
C ALA A 72 -7.89 14.87 -21.15
N THR A 73 -6.57 14.98 -21.07
CA THR A 73 -5.77 15.56 -22.17
C THR A 73 -5.83 14.64 -23.40
N ARG A 74 -5.36 15.17 -24.54
CA ARG A 74 -5.27 14.38 -25.77
C ARG A 74 -4.47 13.10 -25.53
N ASP A 75 -3.29 13.21 -24.92
CA ASP A 75 -2.40 12.08 -24.70
C ASP A 75 -3.06 11.05 -23.77
N GLN A 76 -3.68 11.49 -22.67
CA GLN A 76 -4.44 10.61 -21.76
C GLN A 76 -5.59 9.88 -22.47
N ALA A 77 -6.32 10.55 -23.37
CA ALA A 77 -7.41 9.92 -24.11
C ALA A 77 -6.91 8.89 -25.14
N PHE A 78 -5.75 9.12 -25.76
CA PHE A 78 -5.13 8.13 -26.66
C PHE A 78 -4.56 6.94 -25.87
N THR A 79 -3.90 7.17 -24.73
CA THR A 79 -3.48 6.10 -23.83
C THR A 79 -4.68 5.27 -23.37
N ALA A 80 -5.79 5.91 -23.00
CA ALA A 80 -7.02 5.22 -22.64
C ALA A 80 -7.60 4.36 -23.78
N LEU A 81 -7.52 4.83 -25.04
CA LEU A 81 -7.90 4.03 -26.21
C LEU A 81 -6.98 2.83 -26.41
N ASP A 82 -5.66 3.00 -26.24
CA ASP A 82 -4.69 1.93 -26.37
C ASP A 82 -4.93 0.84 -25.31
N LEU A 83 -5.20 1.23 -24.06
CA LEU A 83 -5.59 0.33 -22.98
C LEU A 83 -6.93 -0.38 -23.27
N GLU A 84 -7.94 0.35 -23.75
CA GLU A 84 -9.23 -0.23 -24.12
C GLU A 84 -9.08 -1.25 -25.26
N ALA A 85 -8.24 -0.96 -26.25
CA ALA A 85 -7.95 -1.88 -27.34
C ALA A 85 -7.15 -3.11 -26.89
N LYS A 86 -6.24 -2.95 -25.92
CA LYS A 86 -5.41 -4.02 -25.35
C LYS A 86 -6.23 -4.98 -24.49
N TYR A 87 -7.05 -4.45 -23.58
CA TYR A 87 -7.73 -5.24 -22.56
C TYR A 87 -9.22 -5.44 -22.82
N GLY A 88 -9.89 -4.51 -23.51
CA GLY A 88 -11.33 -4.59 -23.79
C GLY A 88 -12.22 -4.50 -22.55
N ARG A 89 -11.69 -4.00 -21.43
CA ARG A 89 -12.35 -3.97 -20.11
C ARG A 89 -12.18 -2.60 -19.46
N ALA A 90 -13.17 -2.21 -18.65
CA ALA A 90 -13.10 -1.04 -17.79
C ALA A 90 -12.48 -1.41 -16.44
N VAL A 91 -11.75 -0.47 -15.83
CA VAL A 91 -11.33 -0.59 -14.44
C VAL A 91 -12.55 -0.56 -13.53
N ASN A 92 -12.70 -1.59 -12.69
CA ASN A 92 -13.85 -1.76 -11.81
C ASN A 92 -13.50 -1.66 -10.31
N VAL A 93 -12.24 -1.48 -9.96
CA VAL A 93 -11.76 -1.21 -8.59
C VAL A 93 -10.45 -0.43 -8.61
N LEU A 94 -10.24 0.45 -7.64
CA LEU A 94 -8.97 1.15 -7.44
C LEU A 94 -8.22 0.55 -6.25
N VAL A 95 -6.93 0.24 -6.41
CA VAL A 95 -6.05 -0.24 -5.34
C VAL A 95 -4.90 0.76 -5.22
N LEU A 96 -4.89 1.56 -4.16
CA LEU A 96 -4.07 2.76 -4.09
C LEU A 96 -3.21 2.77 -2.82
N ASP A 97 -1.90 2.87 -3.01
CA ASP A 97 -1.00 3.30 -1.94
C ASP A 97 -1.17 4.81 -1.67
N VAL A 98 -0.77 5.26 -0.48
CA VAL A 98 -0.95 6.64 -0.02
C VAL A 98 0.35 7.43 -0.07
N ASP A 99 1.38 6.94 0.61
CA ASP A 99 2.61 7.69 0.88
C ASP A 99 3.54 7.60 -0.32
N GLU A 100 4.13 8.72 -0.75
CA GLU A 100 4.89 8.84 -1.99
C GLU A 100 4.14 8.44 -3.29
N THR A 101 2.88 7.98 -3.18
CA THR A 101 1.99 7.63 -4.30
C THR A 101 0.88 8.68 -4.51
N LEU A 102 -0.14 8.73 -3.64
CA LEU A 102 -1.22 9.72 -3.74
C LEU A 102 -0.80 11.09 -3.16
N ARG A 103 0.10 11.09 -2.19
CA ARG A 103 0.76 12.29 -1.64
C ARG A 103 2.28 12.11 -1.68
N SER A 104 3.04 13.19 -1.66
CA SER A 104 4.51 13.13 -1.54
C SER A 104 5.01 14.24 -0.63
N ALA A 105 5.97 13.92 0.24
CA ALA A 105 6.56 14.88 1.17
C ALA A 105 7.29 16.04 0.44
N GLY A 106 7.76 15.80 -0.79
CA GLY A 106 8.50 16.80 -1.58
C GLY A 106 7.65 17.69 -2.48
N GLY A 107 6.38 17.35 -2.70
CA GLY A 107 5.55 17.99 -3.75
C GLY A 107 4.15 18.41 -3.31
N THR A 108 3.57 17.82 -2.26
CA THR A 108 2.16 18.03 -1.91
C THR A 108 1.94 18.51 -0.48
N ASP A 109 2.96 19.08 0.16
CA ASP A 109 2.93 19.45 1.59
C ASP A 109 2.45 18.29 2.50
N ASN A 110 2.69 17.05 2.07
CA ASN A 110 2.24 15.82 2.73
C ASN A 110 0.70 15.61 2.79
N GLU A 111 -0.05 16.28 1.90
CA GLU A 111 -1.49 16.10 1.68
C GLU A 111 -1.79 15.50 0.30
N ILE A 112 -2.96 14.87 0.11
CA ILE A 112 -3.39 14.46 -1.24
C ILE A 112 -3.87 15.72 -1.99
N PRO A 113 -3.41 15.95 -3.24
CA PRO A 113 -3.91 17.06 -4.05
C PRO A 113 -5.43 17.04 -4.18
N ARG A 114 -6.06 18.23 -4.13
CA ARG A 114 -7.53 18.36 -4.20
C ARG A 114 -8.12 17.75 -5.47
N ASP A 115 -7.44 17.91 -6.60
CA ASP A 115 -7.90 17.34 -7.88
C ASP A 115 -7.92 15.80 -7.83
N THR A 116 -6.95 15.19 -7.13
CA THR A 116 -6.92 13.74 -6.93
C THR A 116 -8.10 13.29 -6.06
N LEU A 117 -8.34 13.97 -4.93
CA LEU A 117 -9.48 13.68 -4.06
C LEU A 117 -10.82 13.83 -4.80
N HIS A 118 -10.94 14.85 -5.65
CA HIS A 118 -12.12 15.07 -6.47
C HIS A 118 -12.35 13.88 -7.42
N VAL A 119 -11.34 13.47 -8.19
CA VAL A 119 -11.48 12.35 -9.13
C VAL A 119 -11.76 11.02 -8.41
N LEU A 120 -11.15 10.78 -7.24
CA LEU A 120 -11.50 9.61 -6.41
C LEU A 120 -12.97 9.63 -5.97
N THR A 121 -13.49 10.80 -5.63
CA THR A 121 -14.92 10.97 -5.32
C THR A 121 -15.78 10.65 -6.54
N GLU A 122 -15.40 11.09 -7.74
CA GLU A 122 -16.13 10.75 -8.97
C GLU A 122 -16.14 9.25 -9.25
N PHE A 123 -15.03 8.53 -9.01
CA PHE A 123 -14.98 7.08 -9.15
C PHE A 123 -15.92 6.38 -8.16
N HIS A 124 -15.88 6.82 -6.89
CA HIS A 124 -16.78 6.32 -5.85
C HIS A 124 -18.26 6.54 -6.23
N GLU A 125 -18.63 7.74 -6.67
CA GLU A 125 -19.99 8.04 -7.14
C GLU A 125 -20.39 7.24 -8.39
N ALA A 126 -19.42 6.83 -9.21
CA ALA A 126 -19.65 5.93 -10.34
C ALA A 126 -19.79 4.45 -9.94
N GLY A 127 -19.69 4.12 -8.64
CA GLY A 127 -19.77 2.77 -8.09
C GLY A 127 -18.48 1.96 -8.28
N VAL A 128 -17.33 2.61 -8.42
CA VAL A 128 -16.02 1.94 -8.45
C VAL A 128 -15.46 1.91 -7.03
N PRO A 129 -15.33 0.73 -6.40
CA PRO A 129 -14.78 0.62 -5.05
C PRO A 129 -13.33 1.08 -4.97
N ILE A 130 -12.95 1.55 -3.78
CA ILE A 130 -11.60 2.04 -3.49
C ILE A 130 -10.98 1.20 -2.37
N VAL A 131 -9.84 0.58 -2.65
CA VAL A 131 -8.99 -0.10 -1.67
C VAL A 131 -7.77 0.77 -1.42
N ILE A 132 -7.67 1.34 -0.23
CA ILE A 132 -6.44 2.00 0.22
C ILE A 132 -5.52 0.92 0.81
N CYS A 133 -4.30 0.79 0.29
CA CYS A 133 -3.37 -0.25 0.71
C CYS A 133 -2.07 0.37 1.22
N THR A 134 -1.77 0.25 2.51
CA THR A 134 -0.66 0.98 3.14
C THR A 134 0.04 0.17 4.24
N GLY A 135 1.30 0.51 4.51
CA GLY A 135 2.04 0.05 5.70
C GLY A 135 1.63 0.74 7.00
N GLN A 136 0.80 1.79 6.95
CA GLN A 136 0.38 2.51 8.15
C GLN A 136 -0.63 1.74 9.00
N THR A 137 -0.73 2.09 10.29
CA THR A 137 -1.77 1.60 11.19
C THR A 137 -3.16 2.08 10.77
N LEU A 138 -4.19 1.31 11.13
CA LEU A 138 -5.58 1.60 10.78
C LEU A 138 -6.02 3.00 11.24
N GLU A 139 -5.70 3.40 12.47
CA GLU A 139 -6.11 4.70 13.02
C GLU A 139 -5.56 5.87 12.21
N ASN A 140 -4.31 5.77 11.76
CA ASN A 140 -3.64 6.82 11.00
C ASN A 140 -4.27 6.97 9.62
N VAL A 141 -4.35 5.88 8.86
CA VAL A 141 -4.92 5.91 7.50
C VAL A 141 -6.41 6.22 7.52
N LYS A 142 -7.17 5.74 8.50
CA LYS A 142 -8.59 6.08 8.64
C LYS A 142 -8.79 7.56 8.95
N GLY A 143 -7.98 8.12 9.86
CA GLY A 143 -8.02 9.55 10.19
C GLY A 143 -7.75 10.41 8.95
N PHE A 144 -6.73 10.04 8.19
CA PHE A 144 -6.37 10.67 6.92
C PHE A 144 -7.46 10.53 5.86
N ALA A 145 -8.01 9.34 5.64
CA ALA A 145 -9.06 9.09 4.65
C ALA A 145 -10.33 9.91 4.97
N ILE A 146 -10.70 10.02 6.25
CA ILE A 146 -11.83 10.87 6.67
C ILE A 146 -11.56 12.35 6.42
N GLN A 147 -10.31 12.81 6.60
CA GLN A 147 -9.93 14.20 6.34
C GLN A 147 -9.88 14.52 4.83
N GLY A 148 -9.39 13.59 4.01
CA GLY A 148 -9.26 13.78 2.56
C GLY A 148 -10.56 13.51 1.79
N LEU A 149 -11.12 12.31 1.91
CA LEU A 149 -12.29 11.85 1.16
C LEU A 149 -13.62 12.13 1.87
N GLY A 150 -13.58 12.52 3.14
CA GLY A 150 -14.77 12.76 3.94
C GLY A 150 -15.34 11.49 4.58
N SER A 151 -16.08 11.70 5.68
CA SER A 151 -16.63 10.59 6.46
C SER A 151 -17.67 9.75 5.72
N GLU A 152 -18.36 10.33 4.73
CA GLU A 152 -19.41 9.66 3.97
C GLU A 152 -18.82 8.57 3.06
N ILE A 153 -17.79 8.90 2.28
CA ILE A 153 -17.09 7.95 1.41
C ILE A 153 -16.46 6.82 2.24
N VAL A 154 -15.75 7.17 3.32
CA VAL A 154 -15.09 6.17 4.18
C VAL A 154 -16.10 5.18 4.78
N HIS A 155 -17.30 5.62 5.13
CA HIS A 155 -18.33 4.76 5.74
C HIS A 155 -19.38 4.27 4.74
N SER A 156 -19.11 4.36 3.43
CA SER A 156 -20.05 4.04 2.37
C SER A 156 -20.34 2.54 2.21
N GLY A 157 -19.41 1.68 2.62
CA GLY A 157 -19.44 0.26 2.25
C GLY A 157 -18.65 -0.09 0.99
N GLU A 158 -18.17 0.92 0.25
CA GLU A 158 -17.46 0.74 -1.02
C GLU A 158 -15.99 1.19 -0.95
N LEU A 159 -15.54 1.58 0.26
CA LEU A 159 -14.14 1.84 0.55
C LEU A 159 -13.62 0.81 1.55
N SER A 160 -12.47 0.22 1.23
CA SER A 160 -11.73 -0.69 2.10
C SER A 160 -10.33 -0.15 2.38
N ILE A 161 -9.79 -0.48 3.55
CA ILE A 161 -8.45 -0.11 3.98
C ILE A 161 -7.70 -1.38 4.35
N VAL A 162 -6.67 -1.70 3.59
CA VAL A 162 -5.64 -2.69 3.93
C VAL A 162 -4.53 -1.96 4.69
N TYR A 163 -4.36 -2.28 5.96
CA TYR A 163 -3.43 -1.59 6.86
C TYR A 163 -2.32 -2.53 7.32
N GLU A 164 -1.23 -1.94 7.83
CA GLU A 164 -0.04 -2.67 8.31
C GLU A 164 0.43 -3.70 7.27
N ALA A 165 0.54 -3.26 6.01
CA ALA A 165 1.02 -4.06 4.90
C ALA A 165 0.26 -5.37 4.67
N GLY A 166 -1.03 -5.43 5.01
CA GLY A 166 -1.86 -6.64 4.82
C GLY A 166 -2.13 -7.43 6.09
N THR A 167 -1.83 -6.87 7.26
CA THR A 167 -2.13 -7.53 8.54
C THR A 167 -3.62 -7.49 8.88
N GLY A 168 -4.35 -6.51 8.36
CA GLY A 168 -5.79 -6.42 8.52
C GLY A 168 -6.47 -5.64 7.42
N VAL A 169 -7.78 -5.86 7.32
CA VAL A 169 -8.66 -5.21 6.36
C VAL A 169 -9.82 -4.55 7.10
N PHE A 170 -10.07 -3.29 6.82
CA PHE A 170 -11.17 -2.52 7.38
C PHE A 170 -12.09 -2.02 6.27
N THR A 171 -13.30 -2.58 6.19
CA THR A 171 -14.33 -2.22 5.22
C THR A 171 -15.62 -1.82 5.95
N PRO A 172 -15.81 -0.53 6.28
CA PRO A 172 -16.99 -0.04 7.00
C PRO A 172 -18.32 -0.50 6.41
N GLY A 173 -19.31 -0.78 7.27
CA GLY A 173 -20.67 -1.10 6.81
C GLY A 173 -20.95 -2.59 6.56
N HIS A 174 -19.93 -3.45 6.68
CA HIS A 174 -20.04 -4.89 6.39
C HIS A 174 -20.26 -5.78 7.63
N GLY A 175 -20.85 -5.22 8.69
CA GLY A 175 -21.21 -5.98 9.90
C GLY A 175 -20.00 -6.66 10.54
N ALA A 176 -20.03 -8.00 10.69
CA ALA A 176 -18.93 -8.76 11.26
C ALA A 176 -17.64 -8.72 10.41
N ALA A 177 -17.76 -8.49 9.09
CA ALA A 177 -16.63 -8.35 8.19
C ALA A 177 -16.08 -6.90 8.12
N THR A 178 -16.59 -5.99 8.97
CA THR A 178 -16.13 -4.59 8.99
C THR A 178 -14.64 -4.48 9.29
N LYS A 179 -14.14 -5.34 10.17
CA LYS A 179 -12.72 -5.40 10.53
C LYS A 179 -12.32 -6.87 10.52
N GLN A 180 -11.47 -7.23 9.58
CA GLN A 180 -10.87 -8.55 9.46
C GLN A 180 -9.43 -8.48 9.93
N LEU A 181 -9.10 -9.33 10.89
CA LEU A 181 -7.76 -9.49 11.44
C LEU A 181 -7.15 -10.66 10.68
N LEU A 182 -6.38 -10.40 9.62
CA LEU A 182 -5.89 -11.47 8.74
C LEU A 182 -4.89 -12.37 9.47
N TYR A 183 -4.25 -11.83 10.50
CA TYR A 183 -3.41 -12.62 11.39
C TYR A 183 -4.16 -13.70 12.17
N ASP A 184 -5.50 -13.64 12.32
CA ASP A 184 -6.28 -14.70 12.99
C ASP A 184 -6.29 -16.02 12.19
N ASP A 185 -6.06 -15.94 10.87
CA ASP A 185 -6.00 -17.09 9.97
C ASP A 185 -4.60 -17.74 9.91
N LEU A 186 -3.60 -17.12 10.54
CA LEU A 186 -2.27 -17.72 10.67
C LEU A 186 -2.32 -18.98 11.55
N GLU A 187 -1.38 -19.89 11.29
CA GLU A 187 -1.23 -21.08 12.10
C GLU A 187 -0.97 -20.74 13.57
N GLU A 188 -1.47 -21.58 14.47
CA GLU A 188 -1.41 -21.35 15.93
C GLU A 188 0.02 -21.21 16.44
N GLU A 189 0.97 -21.93 15.82
CA GLU A 189 2.40 -21.83 16.08
C GLU A 189 2.91 -20.39 15.91
N ILE A 190 2.64 -19.76 14.75
CA ILE A 190 3.08 -18.38 14.46
C ILE A 190 2.38 -17.38 15.37
N ARG A 191 1.07 -17.52 15.58
CA ARG A 191 0.33 -16.62 16.48
C ARG A 191 0.89 -16.67 17.90
N THR A 192 1.27 -17.86 18.38
CA THR A 192 1.87 -18.05 19.71
C THR A 192 3.22 -17.36 19.84
N VAL A 193 4.08 -17.45 18.81
CA VAL A 193 5.37 -16.76 18.79
C VAL A 193 5.18 -15.24 18.88
N PHE A 194 4.29 -14.67 18.06
CA PHE A 194 4.03 -13.22 18.09
C PHE A 194 3.41 -12.76 19.41
N ASP A 195 2.47 -13.52 19.97
CA ASP A 195 1.87 -13.22 21.27
C ASP A 195 2.91 -13.22 22.40
N ASP A 196 3.86 -14.17 22.39
CA ASP A 196 4.95 -14.21 23.38
C ASP A 196 5.86 -12.99 23.26
N VAL A 197 6.37 -12.71 22.05
CA VAL A 197 7.22 -11.54 21.76
C VAL A 197 6.53 -10.24 22.20
N ARG A 198 5.27 -10.03 21.80
CA ARG A 198 4.49 -8.83 22.16
C ARG A 198 4.32 -8.66 23.66
N SER A 199 4.13 -9.75 24.39
CA SER A 199 3.93 -9.69 25.83
C SER A 199 5.21 -9.33 26.60
N ARG A 200 6.39 -9.58 26.00
CA ARG A 200 7.71 -9.46 26.64
C ARG A 200 8.55 -8.26 26.16
N VAL A 201 8.33 -7.78 24.93
CA VAL A 201 9.18 -6.78 24.25
C VAL A 201 9.45 -5.50 25.06
N LEU A 202 8.50 -4.98 25.81
CA LEU A 202 8.74 -3.82 26.69
C LEU A 202 9.02 -4.21 28.15
N PRO A 203 8.31 -5.18 28.76
CA PRO A 203 8.58 -5.56 30.15
C PRO A 203 10.01 -6.06 30.39
N GLU A 204 10.56 -6.83 29.44
CA GLU A 204 11.87 -7.47 29.56
C GLU A 204 13.01 -6.67 28.94
N ALA A 205 12.70 -5.63 28.15
CA ALA A 205 13.73 -4.81 27.52
C ALA A 205 14.69 -4.17 28.56
N PRO A 206 15.99 -4.05 28.21
CA PRO A 206 16.97 -3.25 28.94
C PRO A 206 16.46 -1.85 29.30
N GLU A 207 17.01 -1.25 30.38
CA GLU A 207 16.59 0.09 30.82
C GLU A 207 16.80 1.16 29.74
N ASP A 208 17.87 1.05 28.97
CA ASP A 208 18.20 1.98 27.89
C ASP A 208 17.20 1.84 26.74
N LEU A 209 16.91 0.63 26.23
CA LEU A 209 15.86 0.40 25.23
C LEU A 209 14.46 0.84 25.71
N ARG A 210 14.07 0.54 26.96
CA ARG A 210 12.74 0.95 27.48
C ARG A 210 12.56 2.47 27.55
N ARG A 211 13.64 3.24 27.65
CA ARG A 211 13.61 4.71 27.68
C ARG A 211 13.93 5.33 26.33
N GLY A 212 14.75 4.66 25.53
CA GLY A 212 15.24 5.10 24.24
C GLY A 212 14.31 4.74 23.09
N CYS A 213 13.39 3.78 23.28
CA CYS A 213 12.43 3.35 22.28
C CYS A 213 10.98 3.46 22.76
N HIS A 214 10.06 3.36 21.80
CA HIS A 214 8.65 3.07 22.02
C HIS A 214 8.16 2.04 20.99
N LEU A 215 7.04 1.37 21.28
CA LEU A 215 6.38 0.50 20.31
C LEU A 215 5.49 1.33 19.39
N GLN A 216 5.57 1.06 18.09
CA GLN A 216 4.53 1.50 17.16
C GLN A 216 3.21 0.80 17.52
N GLY A 217 2.09 1.51 17.37
CA GLY A 217 0.75 1.01 17.71
C GLY A 217 0.19 -0.02 16.73
N ASN A 218 1.02 -0.96 16.27
CA ASN A 218 0.64 -2.02 15.35
C ASN A 218 -0.22 -3.07 16.05
N GLU A 219 -1.17 -3.66 15.33
CA GLU A 219 -2.08 -4.67 15.87
C GLU A 219 -1.39 -6.02 16.05
N PHE A 220 -0.50 -6.40 15.13
CA PHE A 220 0.19 -7.69 15.15
C PHE A 220 1.72 -7.54 15.12
N ASN A 221 2.27 -6.84 14.12
CA ASN A 221 3.71 -6.62 13.99
C ASN A 221 4.31 -5.96 15.25
N VAL A 222 5.57 -6.25 15.54
CA VAL A 222 6.30 -5.68 16.68
C VAL A 222 7.38 -4.75 16.15
N THR A 223 7.14 -3.45 16.25
CA THR A 223 8.07 -2.44 15.74
C THR A 223 8.54 -1.56 16.89
N MET A 224 9.86 -1.56 17.13
CA MET A 224 10.52 -0.64 18.05
C MET A 224 11.03 0.57 17.28
N LYS A 225 10.60 1.77 17.68
CA LYS A 225 11.02 3.06 17.12
C LYS A 225 11.83 3.86 18.15
N PRO A 226 12.81 4.69 17.74
CA PRO A 226 13.58 5.51 18.65
C PRO A 226 12.71 6.67 19.19
N ASN A 227 13.01 7.10 20.40
CA ASN A 227 12.51 8.37 20.97
C ASN A 227 13.37 9.57 20.54
N TYR A 228 14.41 9.33 19.75
CA TYR A 228 15.28 10.31 19.13
C TYR A 228 14.74 10.69 17.75
N GLU A 229 15.22 11.82 17.22
CA GLU A 229 14.89 12.23 15.85
C GLU A 229 15.45 11.21 14.84
N THR A 230 14.59 10.68 13.97
CA THR A 230 14.95 9.70 12.94
C THR A 230 16.13 10.19 12.10
N GLY A 231 17.08 9.29 11.81
CA GLY A 231 18.28 9.62 11.04
C GLY A 231 19.43 10.24 11.85
N THR A 232 19.26 10.45 13.16
CA THR A 232 20.37 10.86 14.04
C THR A 232 21.22 9.67 14.46
N THR A 233 22.47 9.93 14.88
CA THR A 233 23.36 8.89 15.43
C THR A 233 22.76 8.24 16.68
N ASP A 234 22.15 9.02 17.57
CA ASP A 234 21.49 8.47 18.77
C ASP A 234 20.31 7.54 18.39
N ALA A 235 19.56 7.89 17.34
CA ALA A 235 18.49 7.04 16.82
C ALA A 235 19.03 5.76 16.18
N ARG A 236 20.18 5.84 15.50
CA ARG A 236 20.86 4.66 14.95
C ARG A 236 21.32 3.74 16.07
N ASP A 237 22.11 4.24 17.01
CA ASP A 237 22.72 3.44 18.07
C ASP A 237 21.64 2.68 18.89
N ILE A 238 20.52 3.34 19.20
CA ILE A 238 19.44 2.68 19.96
C ILE A 238 18.65 1.65 19.13
N ILE A 239 18.53 1.85 17.81
CA ILE A 239 17.85 0.89 16.93
C ILE A 239 18.74 -0.30 16.59
N ASP A 240 20.06 -0.10 16.50
CA ASP A 240 21.04 -1.18 16.39
C ASP A 240 20.94 -2.12 17.62
N GLU A 241 20.89 -1.56 18.83
CA GLU A 241 20.65 -2.33 20.06
C GLU A 241 19.26 -3.00 20.08
N ALA A 242 18.21 -2.28 19.64
CA ALA A 242 16.84 -2.81 19.59
C ALA A 242 16.70 -3.98 18.61
N LEU A 243 17.40 -3.96 17.48
CA LEU A 243 17.39 -5.04 16.49
C LEU A 243 17.94 -6.33 17.11
N VAL A 244 19.10 -6.26 17.77
CA VAL A 244 19.70 -7.44 18.43
C VAL A 244 18.76 -7.98 19.51
N TYR A 245 18.18 -7.10 20.32
CA TYR A 245 17.20 -7.48 21.34
C TYR A 245 15.96 -8.17 20.75
N LEU A 246 15.40 -7.63 19.66
CA LEU A 246 14.24 -8.22 19.00
C LEU A 246 14.55 -9.60 18.41
N ILE A 247 15.70 -9.78 17.77
CA ILE A 247 16.15 -11.09 17.24
C ILE A 247 16.30 -12.10 18.38
N ASP A 248 16.90 -11.70 19.50
CA ASP A 248 17.07 -12.58 20.66
C ASP A 248 15.73 -12.96 21.29
N LEU A 249 14.82 -12.00 21.43
CA LEU A 249 13.49 -12.23 21.97
C LEU A 249 12.67 -13.15 21.05
N LEU A 250 12.76 -12.95 19.74
CA LEU A 250 12.14 -13.82 18.74
C LEU A 250 12.68 -15.25 18.85
N ALA A 251 14.00 -15.41 18.94
CA ALA A 251 14.63 -16.71 19.07
C ALA A 251 14.18 -17.45 20.33
N ASP A 252 14.03 -16.74 21.45
CA ASP A 252 13.57 -17.29 22.72
C ASP A 252 12.09 -17.72 22.66
N ALA A 253 11.24 -16.91 22.01
CA ALA A 253 9.83 -17.24 21.75
C ALA A 253 9.68 -18.46 20.84
N VAL A 254 10.44 -18.52 19.75
CA VAL A 254 10.46 -19.68 18.83
C VAL A 254 10.96 -20.93 19.55
N GLY A 255 12.05 -20.83 20.33
CA GLY A 255 12.57 -21.94 21.12
C GLY A 255 11.53 -22.50 22.09
N THR A 256 10.80 -21.63 22.78
CA THR A 256 9.72 -22.03 23.70
C THR A 256 8.58 -22.75 23.00
N THR A 257 8.16 -22.27 21.82
CA THR A 257 7.10 -22.91 21.02
C THR A 257 7.54 -24.30 20.55
N LEU A 258 8.76 -24.43 20.03
CA LEU A 258 9.31 -25.72 19.58
C LEU A 258 9.43 -26.75 20.71
N GLU A 259 9.83 -26.34 21.91
CA GLU A 259 9.87 -27.22 23.10
C GLU A 259 8.47 -27.70 23.54
N GLY A 260 7.44 -26.87 23.35
CA GLY A 260 6.05 -27.21 23.66
C GLY A 260 5.50 -28.32 22.76
N ASP A 261 5.82 -28.26 21.47
CA ASP A 261 5.36 -29.21 20.45
C ASP A 261 6.10 -30.56 20.49
N ASP A 262 7.38 -30.57 20.89
CA ASP A 262 8.18 -31.80 21.00
C ASP A 262 7.87 -32.63 22.27
N SER A 263 6.93 -32.18 23.13
CA SER A 263 6.54 -32.94 24.34
C SER A 263 5.89 -34.32 24.06
N ASP A 264 5.55 -34.61 22.79
CA ASP A 264 5.08 -35.92 22.30
C ASP A 264 6.13 -36.72 21.48
N SER A 265 7.34 -36.17 21.26
CA SER A 265 8.36 -36.71 20.36
C SER A 265 9.72 -36.77 21.07
N SER A 266 10.30 -37.98 21.13
CA SER A 266 11.50 -38.29 21.90
C SER A 266 12.80 -37.78 21.24
N THR A 267 12.94 -36.47 21.10
CA THR A 267 14.19 -35.80 20.73
C THR A 267 14.74 -35.11 21.98
N GLU A 268 15.96 -35.45 22.38
CA GLU A 268 16.59 -34.96 23.61
C GLU A 268 16.99 -33.49 23.46
N SER A 269 16.06 -32.56 23.71
CA SER A 269 16.38 -31.15 23.98
C SER A 269 17.01 -31.06 25.37
N GLU A 270 18.34 -31.01 25.44
CA GLU A 270 19.07 -30.76 26.69
C GLU A 270 18.99 -29.26 27.01
N ALA A 271 17.99 -28.88 27.81
CA ALA A 271 17.90 -27.54 28.39
C ALA A 271 18.98 -27.35 29.47
N ASP A 272 20.19 -26.96 29.07
CA ASP A 272 21.22 -26.50 30.00
C ASP A 272 21.04 -24.99 30.22
N ASN A 273 20.74 -24.58 31.46
CA ASN A 273 20.56 -23.19 31.91
C ASN A 273 19.39 -22.36 31.35
N GLY A 274 18.37 -22.98 30.76
CA GLY A 274 17.19 -22.27 30.25
C GLY A 274 17.41 -21.59 28.89
N THR A 275 18.42 -22.04 28.16
CA THR A 275 18.64 -21.67 26.75
C THR A 275 18.36 -22.90 25.90
N THR A 276 17.38 -22.82 25.00
CA THR A 276 17.06 -23.89 24.06
C THR A 276 18.24 -24.09 23.11
N THR A 277 18.72 -25.32 22.96
CA THR A 277 19.81 -25.67 22.05
C THR A 277 19.32 -26.65 20.99
N LEU A 278 19.77 -26.45 19.76
CA LEU A 278 19.50 -27.34 18.63
C LEU A 278 20.80 -27.58 17.86
N ALA A 279 21.06 -28.83 17.51
CA ALA A 279 22.30 -29.26 16.84
C ALA A 279 23.61 -28.83 17.55
N GLY A 280 23.56 -28.60 18.88
CA GLY A 280 24.73 -28.24 19.69
C GLY A 280 25.00 -26.74 19.82
N GLU A 281 24.20 -25.90 19.18
CA GLU A 281 24.27 -24.43 19.26
C GLU A 281 22.95 -23.86 19.82
N THR A 282 22.95 -22.60 20.26
CA THR A 282 21.74 -21.98 20.81
C THR A 282 20.76 -21.60 19.70
N VAL A 283 19.46 -21.62 19.99
CA VAL A 283 18.44 -21.11 19.05
C VAL A 283 18.72 -19.64 18.69
N VAL A 284 19.19 -18.84 19.65
CA VAL A 284 19.60 -17.44 19.43
C VAL A 284 20.70 -17.32 18.36
N ASP A 285 21.76 -18.12 18.45
CA ASP A 285 22.86 -18.07 17.48
C ASP A 285 22.38 -18.51 16.08
N TRP A 286 21.52 -19.53 16.00
CA TRP A 286 20.92 -19.92 14.72
C TRP A 286 20.05 -18.83 14.11
N THR A 287 19.17 -18.22 14.90
CA THR A 287 18.27 -17.14 14.44
C THR A 287 19.06 -15.91 13.98
N ARG A 288 20.11 -15.52 14.71
CA ARG A 288 21.02 -14.44 14.28
C ARG A 288 21.74 -14.77 12.98
N ALA A 289 22.27 -15.98 12.84
CA ALA A 289 22.94 -16.43 11.61
C ALA A 289 21.96 -16.42 10.42
N PHE A 290 20.72 -16.85 10.65
CA PHE A 290 19.67 -16.89 9.64
C PHE A 290 19.36 -15.50 9.08
N TYR A 291 18.98 -14.53 9.93
CA TYR A 291 18.64 -13.18 9.44
C TYR A 291 19.86 -12.40 8.92
N ALA A 292 21.06 -12.63 9.47
CA ALA A 292 22.29 -12.07 8.92
C ALA A 292 22.65 -12.60 7.52
N ALA A 293 22.21 -13.82 7.17
CA ALA A 293 22.40 -14.37 5.83
C ALA A 293 21.43 -13.77 4.81
N GLN A 294 20.24 -13.35 5.25
CA GLN A 294 19.21 -12.75 4.41
C GLN A 294 19.44 -11.27 4.14
N ASP A 295 19.89 -10.51 5.14
CA ASP A 295 20.08 -9.07 5.04
C ASP A 295 21.51 -8.63 5.46
N PRO A 296 22.31 -8.09 4.53
CA PRO A 296 23.64 -7.54 4.83
C PRO A 296 23.66 -6.39 5.84
N GLU A 297 22.58 -5.61 5.98
CA GLU A 297 22.48 -4.53 6.96
C GLU A 297 22.27 -5.09 8.36
N ILE A 298 21.39 -6.07 8.53
CA ILE A 298 21.22 -6.82 9.79
C ILE A 298 22.55 -7.47 10.19
N ARG A 299 23.26 -8.08 9.23
CA ARG A 299 24.60 -8.64 9.47
C ARG A 299 25.57 -7.58 9.99
N ALA A 300 25.61 -6.40 9.37
CA ALA A 300 26.51 -5.33 9.77
C ALA A 300 26.23 -4.85 11.20
N VAL A 301 24.97 -4.76 11.60
CA VAL A 301 24.56 -4.44 12.98
C VAL A 301 25.02 -5.52 13.95
N LEU A 302 24.75 -6.80 13.65
CA LEU A 302 25.17 -7.92 14.48
C LEU A 302 26.70 -7.99 14.64
N GLU A 303 27.47 -7.72 13.58
CA GLU A 303 28.94 -7.63 13.64
C GLU A 303 29.40 -6.43 14.48
N GLY A 304 28.73 -5.27 14.35
CA GLY A 304 29.02 -4.05 15.09
C GLY A 304 28.79 -4.18 16.60
N GLU A 305 27.68 -4.82 16.98
CA GLU A 305 27.31 -5.10 18.38
C GLU A 305 28.02 -6.33 18.98
N GLY A 306 28.85 -7.02 18.18
CA GLY A 306 29.56 -8.22 18.62
C GLY A 306 28.64 -9.40 18.91
N ALA A 307 27.46 -9.42 18.29
CA ALA A 307 26.42 -10.43 18.43
C ALA A 307 26.44 -11.46 17.28
N TYR A 308 27.19 -11.22 16.20
CA TYR A 308 27.25 -12.10 15.03
C TYR A 308 27.89 -13.47 15.35
N PRO A 309 27.17 -14.58 15.17
CA PRO A 309 27.70 -15.93 15.38
C PRO A 309 28.47 -16.44 14.15
N ASP A 310 29.53 -17.20 14.37
CA ASP A 310 30.32 -17.86 13.31
C ASP A 310 29.69 -19.22 12.94
N LEU A 311 28.45 -19.17 12.44
CA LEU A 311 27.65 -20.33 12.03
C LEU A 311 27.27 -20.25 10.55
N ALA A 312 27.22 -21.41 9.88
CA ALA A 312 26.73 -21.53 8.51
C ALA A 312 25.23 -21.81 8.51
N VAL A 313 24.43 -20.93 7.91
CA VAL A 313 22.96 -21.08 7.85
C VAL A 313 22.50 -22.40 7.21
N ASP A 314 23.31 -22.96 6.28
CA ASP A 314 23.03 -24.26 5.64
C ASP A 314 23.03 -25.45 6.63
N ASP A 315 23.63 -25.27 7.81
CA ASP A 315 23.66 -26.27 8.88
C ASP A 315 22.50 -26.08 9.89
N ALA A 316 21.64 -25.07 9.70
CA ALA A 316 20.54 -24.78 10.61
C ALA A 316 19.51 -25.94 10.64
N PRO A 317 18.98 -26.29 11.83
CA PRO A 317 17.95 -27.32 11.95
C PRO A 317 16.69 -26.98 11.14
N GLU A 318 16.23 -27.92 10.30
CA GLU A 318 15.06 -27.72 9.42
C GLU A 318 13.80 -27.26 10.16
N ILE A 319 13.57 -27.75 11.38
CA ILE A 319 12.41 -27.37 12.20
C ILE A 319 12.45 -25.88 12.60
N LEU A 320 13.64 -25.36 12.89
CA LEU A 320 13.80 -23.94 13.22
C LEU A 320 13.67 -23.09 11.97
N THR A 321 14.33 -23.49 10.88
CA THR A 321 14.26 -22.81 9.59
C THR A 321 12.82 -22.71 9.07
N ALA A 322 12.02 -23.77 9.22
CA ALA A 322 10.62 -23.78 8.80
C ALA A 322 9.75 -22.69 9.48
N VAL A 323 10.05 -22.35 10.73
CA VAL A 323 9.37 -21.27 11.46
C VAL A 323 9.95 -19.91 11.04
N LEU A 324 11.28 -19.77 11.01
CA LEU A 324 11.93 -18.51 10.68
C LEU A 324 11.68 -18.06 9.23
N ASP A 325 11.51 -19.00 8.30
CA ASP A 325 11.13 -18.73 6.90
C ASP A 325 9.76 -18.04 6.75
N ARG A 326 8.96 -18.01 7.82
CA ARG A 326 7.62 -17.39 7.86
C ARG A 326 7.60 -16.05 8.58
N ILE A 327 8.69 -15.68 9.25
CA ILE A 327 8.81 -14.48 10.07
C ILE A 327 9.84 -13.56 9.45
N ASP A 328 9.42 -12.33 9.16
CA ASP A 328 10.29 -11.27 8.67
C ASP A 328 10.92 -10.51 9.84
N VAL A 329 12.19 -10.11 9.66
CA VAL A 329 12.87 -9.16 10.53
C VAL A 329 13.40 -8.04 9.64
N ALA A 330 12.88 -6.84 9.83
CA ALA A 330 13.25 -5.67 9.05
C ALA A 330 14.03 -4.66 9.89
N TYR A 331 15.11 -4.15 9.31
CA TYR A 331 15.92 -3.08 9.88
C TYR A 331 15.81 -1.82 9.01
N TYR A 332 15.42 -0.71 9.65
CA TYR A 332 15.38 0.61 9.04
C TYR A 332 16.38 1.49 9.80
N GLU A 333 17.56 1.71 9.21
CA GLU A 333 18.67 2.43 9.85
C GLU A 333 18.18 3.74 10.48
N ALA A 334 18.41 3.88 11.79
CA ALA A 334 18.04 5.05 12.59
C ALA A 334 16.54 5.40 12.60
N ASP A 335 15.64 4.47 12.23
CA ASP A 335 14.18 4.65 12.27
C ASP A 335 13.44 3.53 13.01
N ALA A 336 13.74 2.26 12.73
CA ALA A 336 12.99 1.16 13.34
C ALA A 336 13.69 -0.20 13.22
N ALA A 337 13.35 -1.09 14.15
CA ALA A 337 13.51 -2.53 13.99
C ALA A 337 12.13 -3.19 14.15
N GLU A 338 11.80 -4.10 13.24
CA GLU A 338 10.45 -4.70 13.13
C GLU A 338 10.50 -6.21 12.98
N ILE A 339 9.56 -6.90 13.63
CA ILE A 339 9.21 -8.30 13.38
C ILE A 339 7.80 -8.36 12.80
N GLY A 340 7.64 -9.03 11.66
CA GLY A 340 6.36 -9.21 10.95
C GLY A 340 6.22 -10.63 10.38
N SER A 341 5.04 -10.99 9.89
CA SER A 341 4.82 -12.29 9.22
C SER A 341 4.97 -12.15 7.71
N LEU A 342 5.74 -13.03 7.07
CA LEU A 342 5.86 -13.09 5.61
C LEU A 342 4.60 -13.62 4.92
N GLU A 343 3.73 -14.31 5.68
CA GLU A 343 2.44 -14.80 5.21
C GLU A 343 1.40 -13.68 5.12
N LEU A 344 1.64 -12.54 5.80
CA LEU A 344 0.81 -11.34 5.71
C LEU A 344 1.48 -10.34 4.78
N ASN A 345 0.79 -9.98 3.70
CA ASN A 345 1.30 -9.02 2.74
C ASN A 345 0.15 -8.27 2.04
N LYS A 346 0.51 -7.19 1.32
CA LYS A 346 -0.45 -6.33 0.63
C LYS A 346 -1.34 -7.11 -0.35
N VAL A 347 -0.84 -8.17 -0.98
CA VAL A 347 -1.64 -9.01 -1.91
C VAL A 347 -2.76 -9.71 -1.16
N VAL A 348 -2.45 -10.43 -0.08
CA VAL A 348 -3.45 -11.10 0.77
C VAL A 348 -4.48 -10.09 1.27
N GLY A 349 -4.01 -8.94 1.76
CA GLY A 349 -4.90 -7.86 2.19
C GLY A 349 -5.84 -7.36 1.10
N VAL A 350 -5.34 -7.17 -0.13
CA VAL A 350 -6.14 -6.74 -1.28
C VAL A 350 -7.16 -7.81 -1.68
N GLU A 351 -6.77 -9.08 -1.73
CA GLU A 351 -7.70 -10.20 -2.03
C GLU A 351 -8.87 -10.21 -1.03
N HIS A 352 -8.60 -10.15 0.27
CA HIS A 352 -9.65 -10.08 1.29
C HIS A 352 -10.49 -8.80 1.22
N ALA A 353 -9.91 -7.67 0.80
CA ALA A 353 -10.65 -6.44 0.58
C ALA A 353 -11.62 -6.57 -0.60
N LEU A 354 -11.18 -7.15 -1.71
CA LEU A 354 -12.00 -7.39 -2.90
C LEU A 354 -13.16 -8.34 -2.58
N ASP A 355 -12.91 -9.41 -1.82
CA ASP A 355 -13.95 -10.35 -1.38
C ASP A 355 -15.05 -9.66 -0.57
N VAL A 356 -14.69 -8.81 0.40
CA VAL A 356 -15.68 -8.07 1.21
C VAL A 356 -16.43 -7.02 0.37
N LEU A 357 -15.73 -6.36 -0.55
CA LEU A 357 -16.33 -5.42 -1.48
C LEU A 357 -17.22 -6.10 -2.54
N GLY A 358 -17.15 -7.43 -2.68
CA GLY A 358 -17.92 -8.20 -3.65
C GLY A 358 -17.41 -8.04 -5.08
N VAL A 359 -16.10 -7.87 -5.26
CA VAL A 359 -15.45 -7.73 -6.57
C VAL A 359 -14.91 -9.09 -7.02
N ASP A 360 -15.77 -9.92 -7.61
CA ASP A 360 -15.45 -11.31 -7.98
C ASP A 360 -14.49 -11.45 -9.19
N ASP A 361 -14.50 -10.49 -10.12
CA ASP A 361 -13.69 -10.47 -11.35
C ASP A 361 -13.02 -9.09 -11.49
N PRO A 362 -11.98 -8.83 -10.69
CA PRO A 362 -11.34 -7.52 -10.64
C PRO A 362 -10.62 -7.20 -11.96
N PHE A 363 -10.78 -5.97 -12.41
CA PHE A 363 -9.86 -5.30 -13.32
C PHE A 363 -9.43 -4.01 -12.62
N ALA A 364 -8.36 -4.10 -11.83
CA ALA A 364 -7.93 -3.08 -10.91
C ALA A 364 -7.00 -2.05 -11.56
N LEU A 365 -7.06 -0.80 -11.11
CA LEU A 365 -5.92 0.12 -11.23
C LEU A 365 -5.11 0.00 -9.94
N VAL A 366 -3.87 -0.48 -10.02
CA VAL A 366 -2.93 -0.55 -8.89
C VAL A 366 -1.95 0.62 -8.98
N MET A 367 -1.88 1.46 -7.95
CA MET A 367 -0.95 2.58 -7.86
C MET A 367 -0.06 2.43 -6.62
N GLY A 368 1.26 2.51 -6.80
CA GLY A 368 2.21 2.43 -5.69
C GLY A 368 3.65 2.75 -6.09
N ASP A 369 4.53 2.95 -5.10
CA ASP A 369 5.91 3.36 -5.30
C ASP A 369 6.94 2.34 -4.77
N SER A 370 6.52 1.43 -3.89
CA SER A 370 7.42 0.57 -3.13
C SER A 370 7.51 -0.87 -3.68
N LYS A 371 8.45 -1.64 -3.13
CA LYS A 371 8.54 -3.10 -3.38
C LYS A 371 7.30 -3.86 -2.89
N SER A 372 6.65 -3.38 -1.84
CA SER A 372 5.42 -4.01 -1.33
C SER A 372 4.25 -3.83 -2.31
N ASP A 373 4.22 -2.70 -3.02
CA ASP A 373 3.23 -2.42 -4.07
C ASP A 373 3.52 -3.19 -5.34
N LEU A 374 4.81 -3.35 -5.69
CA LEU A 374 5.22 -4.17 -6.84
C LEU A 374 4.62 -5.58 -6.75
N ARG A 375 4.58 -6.21 -5.57
CA ARG A 375 3.95 -7.54 -5.40
C ARG A 375 2.47 -7.54 -5.78
N VAL A 376 1.73 -6.45 -5.51
CA VAL A 376 0.33 -6.30 -5.91
C VAL A 376 0.21 -6.06 -7.42
N MET A 377 1.14 -5.29 -8.00
CA MET A 377 1.21 -5.05 -9.45
C MET A 377 1.51 -6.35 -10.22
N GLU A 378 2.47 -7.14 -9.75
CA GLU A 378 2.78 -8.47 -10.30
C GLU A 378 1.58 -9.42 -10.18
N TRP A 379 0.91 -9.43 -9.03
CA TRP A 379 -0.29 -10.24 -8.83
C TRP A 379 -1.41 -9.87 -9.81
N VAL A 380 -1.70 -8.59 -10.04
CA VAL A 380 -2.74 -8.22 -11.04
C VAL A 380 -2.32 -8.58 -12.46
N ALA A 381 -1.03 -8.46 -12.80
CA ALA A 381 -0.53 -8.80 -14.12
C ALA A 381 -0.58 -10.31 -14.39
N ASP A 382 -0.17 -11.12 -13.42
CA ASP A 382 -0.17 -12.59 -13.51
C ASP A 382 -1.58 -13.18 -13.61
N ASN A 383 -2.59 -12.47 -13.10
CA ASN A 383 -3.99 -12.90 -13.10
C ASN A 383 -4.87 -12.22 -14.16
N ASP A 384 -4.31 -11.40 -15.06
CA ASP A 384 -5.07 -10.57 -16.02
C ASP A 384 -6.17 -9.74 -15.33
N ALA A 385 -5.84 -9.26 -14.12
CA ALA A 385 -6.75 -8.68 -13.16
C ALA A 385 -6.57 -7.17 -12.98
N GLY A 386 -5.79 -6.50 -13.83
CA GLY A 386 -5.62 -5.05 -13.75
C GLY A 386 -4.45 -4.47 -14.53
N ILE A 387 -4.22 -3.18 -14.28
CA ILE A 387 -3.15 -2.36 -14.82
C ILE A 387 -2.41 -1.67 -13.67
N ALA A 388 -1.11 -1.46 -13.84
CA ALA A 388 -0.24 -0.86 -12.82
C ALA A 388 0.23 0.54 -13.22
N ALA A 389 0.38 1.41 -12.23
CA ALA A 389 0.96 2.74 -12.40
C ALA A 389 1.85 3.12 -11.21
N ALA A 390 2.90 3.88 -11.47
CA ALA A 390 3.86 4.28 -10.45
C ALA A 390 4.35 5.72 -10.64
N PRO A 391 4.70 6.43 -9.55
CA PRO A 391 5.31 7.73 -9.67
C PRO A 391 6.76 7.60 -10.16
N GLU A 392 7.31 8.61 -10.84
CA GLU A 392 8.69 8.60 -11.41
C GLU A 392 9.82 8.33 -10.40
N HIS A 393 9.54 8.46 -9.10
CA HIS A 393 10.50 8.27 -8.02
C HIS A 393 10.29 6.98 -7.24
N ALA A 394 9.42 6.11 -7.72
CA ALA A 394 9.23 4.76 -7.20
C ALA A 394 10.55 3.97 -7.24
N SER A 395 10.55 2.83 -6.54
CA SER A 395 11.67 1.91 -6.55
C SER A 395 12.01 1.47 -7.99
N GLN A 396 13.28 1.19 -8.26
CA GLN A 396 13.74 0.84 -9.60
C GLN A 396 12.96 -0.35 -10.18
N ASP A 397 12.77 -1.40 -9.39
CA ASP A 397 12.06 -2.61 -9.79
C ASP A 397 10.57 -2.30 -10.10
N THR A 398 9.95 -1.43 -9.30
CA THR A 398 8.57 -0.96 -9.53
C THR A 398 8.45 -0.18 -10.85
N LEU A 399 9.39 0.72 -11.14
CA LEU A 399 9.40 1.48 -12.39
C LEU A 399 9.65 0.59 -13.60
N GLU A 400 10.56 -0.37 -13.50
CA GLU A 400 10.84 -1.34 -14.56
C GLU A 400 9.57 -2.12 -14.92
N HIS A 401 8.86 -2.65 -13.92
CA HIS A 401 7.60 -3.37 -14.13
C HIS A 401 6.53 -2.51 -14.83
N VAL A 402 6.31 -1.25 -14.40
CA VAL A 402 5.31 -0.37 -15.01
C VAL A 402 5.68 0.02 -16.44
N LEU A 403 6.97 0.22 -16.73
CA LEU A 403 7.45 0.53 -18.09
C LEU A 403 7.35 -0.67 -19.04
N GLU A 404 7.49 -1.90 -18.55
CA GLU A 404 7.36 -3.11 -19.38
C GLU A 404 5.91 -3.49 -19.69
N THR A 405 4.94 -2.96 -18.94
CA THR A 405 3.52 -3.32 -19.03
C THR A 405 2.69 -2.30 -19.80
N ASP A 406 2.36 -1.18 -19.17
CA ASP A 406 1.41 -0.17 -19.67
C ASP A 406 1.95 1.26 -19.71
N GLU A 407 3.20 1.46 -19.26
CA GLU A 407 3.92 2.75 -19.28
C GLU A 407 3.19 3.89 -18.53
N LEU A 408 2.36 3.56 -17.53
CA LEU A 408 1.60 4.52 -16.72
C LEU A 408 2.47 5.11 -15.60
N VAL A 409 3.41 5.97 -15.98
CA VAL A 409 4.29 6.70 -15.05
C VAL A 409 3.83 8.14 -14.88
N PHE A 410 3.88 8.67 -13.65
CA PHE A 410 3.45 10.04 -13.36
C PHE A 410 4.41 10.83 -12.45
N ASP A 411 4.36 12.16 -12.60
CA ASP A 411 5.14 13.09 -11.79
C ASP A 411 4.72 13.10 -10.30
N ARG A 412 5.62 13.59 -9.43
CA ARG A 412 5.30 13.77 -8.00
C ARG A 412 4.06 14.65 -7.80
N GLY A 413 3.08 14.14 -7.06
CA GLY A 413 1.81 14.83 -6.82
C GLY A 413 0.88 14.92 -8.04
N LYS A 414 1.12 14.12 -9.07
CA LYS A 414 0.34 14.07 -10.32
C LYS A 414 -0.39 12.73 -10.53
N SER A 415 -0.71 12.02 -9.45
CA SER A 415 -1.53 10.80 -9.48
C SER A 415 -2.87 10.99 -10.22
N VAL A 416 -3.43 12.21 -10.19
CA VAL A 416 -4.63 12.60 -10.96
C VAL A 416 -4.51 12.34 -12.46
N ASP A 417 -3.31 12.37 -13.05
CA ASP A 417 -3.13 12.18 -14.49
C ASP A 417 -3.42 10.74 -14.92
N VAL A 418 -3.03 9.76 -14.10
CA VAL A 418 -3.39 8.35 -14.30
C VAL A 418 -4.88 8.16 -14.05
N LEU A 419 -5.44 8.74 -12.99
CA LEU A 419 -6.86 8.65 -12.68
C LEU A 419 -7.74 9.20 -13.81
N ARG A 420 -7.35 10.32 -14.44
CA ARG A 420 -8.03 10.91 -15.61
C ARG A 420 -7.93 10.01 -16.85
N THR A 421 -6.79 9.34 -17.04
CA THR A 421 -6.62 8.32 -18.09
C THR A 421 -7.57 7.14 -17.87
N VAL A 422 -7.64 6.61 -16.64
CA VAL A 422 -8.55 5.52 -16.28
C VAL A 422 -10.02 5.94 -16.36
N TYR A 423 -10.34 7.18 -16.02
CA TYR A 423 -11.68 7.73 -16.22
C TYR A 423 -12.08 7.67 -17.70
N ALA A 424 -11.19 8.12 -18.60
CA ALA A 424 -11.43 8.05 -20.04
C ALA A 424 -11.56 6.60 -20.53
N LEU A 425 -10.71 5.69 -20.05
CA LEU A 425 -10.79 4.25 -20.35
C LEU A 425 -12.16 3.69 -19.98
N ASN A 426 -12.63 3.95 -18.76
CA ASN A 426 -13.94 3.48 -18.28
C ASN A 426 -15.10 4.03 -19.10
N ARG A 427 -14.99 5.27 -19.59
CA ARG A 427 -15.98 5.89 -20.47
C ARG A 427 -15.97 5.27 -21.86
N LEU A 428 -14.79 4.98 -22.41
CA LEU A 428 -14.62 4.37 -23.73
C LEU A 428 -15.06 2.90 -23.76
N ALA A 429 -14.73 2.12 -22.73
CA ALA A 429 -15.12 0.72 -22.60
C ALA A 429 -16.66 0.54 -22.58
N ARG A 430 -17.42 1.54 -22.10
CA ARG A 430 -18.89 1.55 -22.11
C ARG A 430 -19.50 1.77 -23.50
N LEU A 431 -18.70 2.11 -24.51
CA LEU A 431 -19.13 2.24 -25.91
C LEU A 431 -19.05 0.91 -26.69
N GLY A 432 -18.57 -0.17 -26.06
CA GLY A 432 -18.38 -1.50 -26.64
C GLY A 432 -19.63 -2.36 -26.70
#